data_AF-A0A3C1WF36-F1
#
_entry.id   AF-A0A3C1WF36-F1
#
_cell.length_a   1.000
_cell.length_b   1.000
_cell.length_c   1.000
_cell.angle_alpha   90.00
_cell.angle_beta   90.00
_cell.angle_gamma   90.00
#
_symmetry.space_group_name_H-M   'P 1'
#
loop_
_entity.id
_entity.type
_entity.pdbx_description
1 polymer ?
#
loop_
_entity_poly.entity_id
_entity_poly.type
_entity_poly.pdbx_seq_one_letter_code
_entity_poly.pdbx_strand_id
1 'polypeptide(L)' 'KGLEEIMKSIHPHPSITEGIQEGLRLMTGKSIYKPLVFPDYMHIRAWHPEHGYSEIAAMPG' A
#
# COMPACT_ATOMS: atom_id res chain seq x y z
N LYS A 1 -4.10 -11.69 -13.93
CA LYS A 1 -2.67 -11.37 -14.14
C LYS A 1 -2.51 -9.90 -13.79
N GLY A 2 -2.01 -9.58 -12.59
CA GLY A 2 -2.28 -8.32 -11.89
C GLY A 2 -1.41 -8.15 -10.64
N LEU A 3 -1.94 -7.48 -9.60
CA LEU A 3 -1.23 -7.10 -8.36
C LEU A 3 -0.22 -8.14 -7.83
N GLU A 4 -0.63 -9.40 -7.75
CA GLU A 4 0.19 -10.50 -7.22
C GLU A 4 1.44 -10.84 -8.05
N GLU A 5 1.46 -10.52 -9.35
CA GLU A 5 2.65 -10.72 -10.20
C GLU A 5 3.69 -9.63 -9.95
N ILE A 6 3.26 -8.38 -9.75
CA ILE A 6 4.13 -7.26 -9.38
C ILE A 6 4.81 -7.53 -8.03
N MET A 7 4.08 -8.14 -7.10
CA MET A 7 4.56 -8.60 -5.79
C MET A 7 5.67 -9.66 -5.85
N LYS A 8 5.83 -10.35 -6.99
CA LYS A 8 6.83 -11.41 -7.19
C LYS A 8 8.04 -10.95 -8.01
N SER A 9 8.05 -9.71 -8.48
CA SER A 9 9.18 -9.18 -9.27
C SER A 9 10.40 -8.97 -8.37
N ILE A 10 11.52 -9.62 -8.68
CA ILE A 10 12.79 -9.47 -7.98
C ILE A 10 13.71 -8.67 -8.90
N HIS A 11 13.93 -7.39 -8.60
CA HIS A 11 14.94 -6.55 -9.24
C HIS A 11 16.13 -6.35 -8.29
N PRO A 12 17.35 -6.13 -8.81
CA PRO A 12 18.52 -5.87 -7.96
C PRO A 12 18.29 -4.61 -7.11
N HIS A 13 18.48 -4.75 -5.79
CA HIS A 13 18.23 -3.74 -4.76
C HIS A 13 19.25 -2.59 -4.79
N PRO A 14 18.87 -1.33 -4.47
CA PRO A 14 17.52 -0.84 -4.16
C PRO A 14 16.76 -0.43 -5.42
N SER A 15 15.60 -1.05 -5.61
CA SER A 15 14.80 -0.92 -6.81
C SER A 15 13.52 -0.11 -6.53
N ILE A 16 13.14 0.77 -7.46
CA ILE A 16 11.85 1.51 -7.44
C ILE A 16 10.66 0.57 -7.18
N THR A 17 10.78 -0.70 -7.56
CA THR A 17 9.75 -1.72 -7.37
C THR A 17 9.47 -2.09 -5.92
N GLU A 18 10.38 -1.90 -4.97
CA GLU A 18 10.11 -2.20 -3.55
C GLU A 18 9.11 -1.25 -2.91
N GLY A 19 9.22 0.05 -3.20
CA GLY A 19 8.25 1.04 -2.74
C GLY A 19 6.86 0.78 -3.31
N ILE A 20 6.81 0.36 -4.58
CA ILE A 20 5.55 -0.07 -5.22
C ILE A 20 5.01 -1.31 -4.51
N GLN A 21 5.81 -2.36 -4.33
CA GLN A 21 5.39 -3.59 -3.65
C GLN A 21 4.88 -3.32 -2.23
N GLU A 22 5.56 -2.48 -1.46
CA GLU A 22 5.10 -2.10 -0.13
C GLU A 22 3.80 -1.29 -0.17
N GLY A 23 3.64 -0.38 -1.14
CA GLY A 23 2.37 0.32 -1.37
C GLY A 23 1.21 -0.65 -1.66
N LEU A 24 1.45 -1.70 -2.45
CA LEU A 24 0.45 -2.74 -2.72
C LEU A 24 0.14 -3.58 -1.48
N ARG A 25 1.16 -3.86 -0.65
CA ARG A 25 0.97 -4.53 0.64
C ARG A 25 0.15 -3.67 1.59
N LEU A 26 0.42 -2.36 1.66
CA LEU A 26 -0.36 -1.40 2.43
C LEU A 26 -1.84 -1.47 2.01
N MET A 27 -2.11 -1.39 0.70
CA MET A 27 -3.46 -1.46 0.14
C MET A 27 -4.20 -2.77 0.46
N THR A 28 -3.48 -3.88 0.62
CA THR A 28 -4.05 -5.21 0.88
C THR A 28 -4.00 -5.63 2.35
N GLY A 29 -3.62 -4.73 3.27
CA GLY A 29 -3.50 -5.05 4.70
C GLY A 29 -2.32 -5.96 5.07
N LYS A 30 -1.35 -6.14 4.16
CA LYS A 30 -0.20 -7.05 4.29
C LYS A 30 1.15 -6.31 4.39
N SER A 31 1.11 -5.03 4.76
CA SER A 31 2.32 -4.17 4.92
C SER A 31 3.28 -4.77 5.93
N ILE A 32 4.57 -4.76 5.58
CA ILE A 32 5.65 -5.26 6.46
C ILE A 32 5.98 -4.20 7.51
N TYR A 33 5.84 -2.92 7.17
CA TYR A 33 6.21 -1.80 8.05
C TYR A 33 5.21 -1.47 9.15
N LYS A 34 4.10 -2.21 9.26
CA LYS A 34 3.07 -2.03 10.31
C LYS A 34 2.52 -0.59 10.32
N PRO A 35 1.56 -0.28 9.44
CA PRO A 35 1.07 1.09 9.20
C PRO A 35 0.63 1.84 10.47
N LEU A 36 0.11 1.11 11.45
CA LEU A 36 -0.33 1.64 12.75
C LEU A 36 0.78 2.33 13.56
N VAL A 37 2.06 2.02 13.29
CA VAL A 37 3.21 2.67 13.95
C VAL A 37 3.58 3.99 13.27
N PHE A 38 3.19 4.18 12.00
CA PHE A 38 3.53 5.35 11.20
C PHE A 38 2.29 5.95 10.52
N PRO A 39 1.26 6.37 11.28
CA PRO A 39 -0.02 6.81 10.73
C PRO A 39 0.12 8.00 9.77
N ASP A 40 1.05 8.92 10.06
CA ASP A 40 1.29 10.10 9.22
C ASP A 40 1.99 9.77 7.90
N TYR A 41 2.68 8.63 7.82
CA TYR A 41 3.50 8.23 6.68
C TYR A 41 2.88 7.08 5.86
N MET A 42 2.04 6.25 6.46
CA MET A 42 1.44 5.07 5.84
C MET A 42 -0.07 5.05 6.04
N HIS A 43 -0.78 5.61 5.08
CA HIS A 43 -2.24 5.63 5.05
C HIS A 43 -2.75 5.48 3.62
N ILE A 44 -4.00 5.03 3.50
CA ILE A 44 -4.70 4.94 2.21
C ILE A 44 -5.86 5.90 2.26
N ARG A 45 -6.05 6.66 1.17
CA ARG A 45 -7.20 7.55 1.01
C ARG A 45 -7.97 7.17 -0.24
N ALA A 46 -9.29 7.13 -0.14
CA ALA A 46 -10.19 7.05 -1.29
C ALA A 46 -10.72 8.45 -1.58
N TRP A 47 -10.87 8.80 -2.86
CA TRP A 47 -11.51 10.05 -3.24
C TRP A 47 -12.90 9.79 -3.80
N HIS A 48 -13.87 10.61 -3.40
CA HIS A 48 -15.23 10.62 -3.93
C HIS A 48 -15.61 12.02 -4.42
N PRO A 49 -16.30 12.18 -5.56
CA PRO A 49 -16.67 13.49 -6.11
C PRO A 49 -17.43 14.39 -5.14
N GLU A 50 -18.35 13.81 -4.38
CA GLU A 50 -19.22 14.57 -3.46
C GLU A 50 -18.58 14.82 -2.09
N HIS A 51 -17.63 13.99 -1.66
CA HIS A 51 -17.15 13.97 -0.27
C HIS A 51 -15.65 14.24 -0.14
N GLY A 52 -14.91 14.35 -1.26
CA GLY A 52 -13.46 14.52 -1.25
C GLY A 52 -12.74 13.24 -0.80
N TYR A 53 -11.59 13.40 -0.14
CA TYR A 53 -10.81 12.28 0.36
C TYR A 53 -11.38 11.75 1.69
N SER A 54 -11.53 10.43 1.80
CA SER A 54 -11.78 9.71 3.05
C SER A 54 -10.62 8.77 3.34
N GLU A 55 -10.25 8.61 4.62
CA GLU A 55 -9.32 7.56 5.01
C GLU A 55 -10.00 6.20 4.89
N ILE A 56 -9.28 5.26 4.27
CA ILE A 56 -9.69 3.86 4.27
C ILE A 56 -8.96 3.20 5.44
N ALA A 57 -9.71 2.67 6.40
CA ALA A 57 -9.12 1.80 7.41
C ALA A 57 -8.38 0.69 6.67
N ALA A 58 -7.07 0.54 6.93
CA ALA A 58 -6.29 -0.56 6.37
C ALA A 58 -7.09 -1.84 6.60
N MET A 59 -7.52 -2.49 5.51
CA MET A 59 -8.47 -3.60 5.61
C MET A 59 -7.89 -4.63 6.60
N PRO A 60 -8.68 -5.09 7.59
CA PRO A 60 -8.21 -6.13 8.48
C PRO A 60 -7.89 -7.35 7.61
N GLY A 61 -6.60 -7.72 7.61
CA GLY A 61 -6.09 -8.88 6.90
C GLY A 61 -6.60 -10.19 7.47
#